data_AF-A0A0D6NL65-F1
#
_entry.id   AF-A0A0D6NL65-F1
#
_cell.length_a   1.000
_cell.length_b   1.000
_cell.length_c   1.000
_cell.angle_alpha   90.00
_cell.angle_beta   90.00
_cell.angle_gamma   90.00
#
_symmetry.space_group_name_H-M   'P 1'
#
loop_
_entity.id
_entity.type
_entity.pdbx_description
1 polymer ?
#
loop_
_entity_poly.entity_id
_entity_poly.type
_entity_poly.pdbx_seq_one_letter_code
_entity_poly.pdbx_strand_id
1 'polypeptide(L)'
;MTQPGFFDVEGRLARLSGLGDQLEAFFRTVDFEMFRSELNEALVYSDGSKGGRLPFDPVLMFRILVIQMLNNLPKERTEYLINDCLSFMCFLGLGLSDRVPDTKHSLAVARTPDPGGCH
;
A
#
# COMPACT_ATOMS: atom_id res chain seq x y z
N MET A 1 23.98 26.68 4.27
CA MET A 1 22.86 25.77 3.95
C MET A 1 23.07 25.32 2.52
N THR A 2 23.36 24.04 2.31
CA THR A 2 23.58 23.46 0.98
C THR A 2 22.21 23.21 0.35
N GLN A 3 21.92 23.82 -0.80
CA GLN A 3 20.71 23.48 -1.54
C GLN A 3 20.89 22.07 -2.12
N PRO A 4 19.94 21.15 -1.90
CA PRO A 4 19.98 19.87 -2.58
C PRO A 4 19.96 20.09 -4.10
N GLY A 5 20.81 19.35 -4.80
CA GLY A 5 20.88 19.41 -6.27
C GLY A 5 19.57 18.95 -6.89
N PHE A 6 19.26 19.46 -8.08
CA PHE A 6 18.03 19.09 -8.82
C PHE A 6 17.84 17.57 -8.97
N PHE A 7 18.94 16.81 -9.02
CA PHE A 7 18.97 15.36 -9.18
C PHE A 7 19.23 14.58 -7.88
N ASP A 8 19.28 15.23 -6.71
CA ASP A 8 19.61 14.54 -5.44
C ASP A 8 18.58 13.48 -5.06
N VAL A 9 17.30 13.71 -5.37
CA VAL A 9 16.21 12.75 -5.13
C VAL A 9 16.36 11.52 -6.02
N GLU A 10 16.64 11.73 -7.31
CA GLU A 10 16.85 10.65 -8.29
C GLU A 10 18.11 9.85 -7.97
N GLY A 11 19.20 10.53 -7.59
CA GLY A 11 20.43 9.90 -7.12
C GLY A 11 20.20 9.07 -5.85
N ARG A 12 19.37 9.54 -4.92
CA ARG A 12 19.00 8.77 -3.72
C ARG A 12 18.13 7.56 -4.07
N LEU A 13 17.18 7.70 -4.99
CA LEU A 13 16.32 6.60 -5.44
C LEU A 13 17.14 5.51 -6.15
N ALA A 14 18.07 5.90 -7.04
CA ALA A 14 18.97 4.97 -7.73
C ALA A 14 19.88 4.20 -6.75
N ARG A 15 20.34 4.86 -5.68
CA ARG A 15 21.10 4.19 -4.62
C ARG A 15 20.25 3.21 -3.82
N LEU A 16 18.99 3.55 -3.51
CA LEU A 16 18.06 2.65 -2.82
C LEU A 16 17.74 1.41 -3.67
N SER A 17 17.47 1.59 -4.96
CA SER A 17 17.28 0.50 -5.92
C SER A 17 18.51 -0.41 -5.99
N GLY A 18 19.71 0.18 -6.08
CA GLY A 18 20.97 -0.55 -6.08
C GLY A 18 21.32 -1.29 -4.77
N LEU A 19 20.73 -0.89 -3.64
CA LEU A 19 20.90 -1.55 -2.33
C LEU A 19 20.01 -2.80 -2.19
N GLY A 20 19.10 -3.05 -3.12
CA GLY A 20 18.21 -4.20 -3.10
C GLY A 20 16.94 -3.93 -2.30
N ASP A 21 16.13 -2.99 -2.79
CA ASP A 21 14.80 -2.75 -2.25
C ASP A 21 13.93 -4.00 -2.47
N GLN A 22 13.64 -4.72 -1.37
CA GLN A 22 12.84 -5.93 -1.39
C GLN A 22 11.42 -5.68 -1.93
N LEU A 23 10.86 -4.48 -1.73
CA LEU A 23 9.57 -4.11 -2.30
C LEU A 23 9.66 -3.91 -3.81
N GLU A 24 10.76 -3.33 -4.31
CA GLU A 24 10.98 -3.18 -5.75
C GLU A 24 11.07 -4.56 -6.44
N ALA A 25 11.79 -5.51 -5.82
CA ALA A 25 11.89 -6.87 -6.33
C ALA A 25 10.53 -7.61 -6.31
N PHE A 26 9.76 -7.44 -5.24
CA PHE A 26 8.40 -7.99 -5.14
C PHE A 26 7.50 -7.43 -6.25
N PHE A 27 7.54 -6.11 -6.46
CA PHE A 27 6.74 -5.44 -7.48
C PHE A 27 7.09 -5.86 -8.90
N ARG A 28 8.38 -6.02 -9.21
CA ARG A 28 8.81 -6.51 -10.53
C ARG A 28 8.35 -7.94 -10.83
N THR A 29 8.06 -8.72 -9.79
CA THR A 29 7.72 -10.14 -9.92
C THR A 29 6.21 -10.37 -9.92
N VAL A 30 5.45 -9.57 -9.19
CA VAL A 30 4.01 -9.74 -9.01
C VAL A 30 3.24 -8.71 -9.83
N ASP A 31 2.47 -9.17 -10.82
CA ASP A 31 1.50 -8.33 -11.50
C ASP A 31 0.24 -8.15 -10.65
N PHE A 32 0.18 -7.07 -9.88
CA PHE A 32 -0.96 -6.82 -9.00
C PHE A 32 -2.29 -6.57 -9.71
N GLU A 33 -2.28 -6.21 -11.01
CA GLU A 33 -3.53 -5.99 -11.76
C GLU A 33 -4.29 -7.31 -11.97
N MET A 34 -3.62 -8.46 -11.89
CA MET A 34 -4.30 -9.76 -11.96
C MET A 34 -5.35 -9.94 -10.86
N PHE A 35 -5.13 -9.35 -9.69
CA PHE A 35 -6.05 -9.42 -8.55
C PHE A 35 -7.21 -8.44 -8.65
N ARG A 36 -7.24 -7.55 -9.67
CA ARG A 36 -8.24 -6.49 -9.78
C ARG A 36 -9.67 -7.05 -9.76
N SER A 37 -9.91 -8.16 -10.45
CA SER A 37 -11.23 -8.79 -10.49
C SER A 37 -11.64 -9.30 -9.11
N GLU A 38 -10.76 -10.07 -8.46
CA GLU A 38 -10.98 -10.63 -7.12
C GLU A 38 -11.17 -9.52 -6.07
N LEU A 39 -10.37 -8.46 -6.14
CA LEU A 39 -10.44 -7.32 -5.24
C LEU A 39 -11.76 -6.56 -5.39
N ASN A 40 -12.23 -6.36 -6.63
CA ASN A 40 -13.53 -5.72 -6.87
C ASN A 40 -14.68 -6.56 -6.30
N GLU A 41 -14.66 -7.88 -6.48
CA GLU A 41 -15.68 -8.77 -5.94
C GLU A 41 -15.65 -8.81 -4.40
N ALA A 42 -14.46 -8.96 -3.80
CA ALA A 42 -14.29 -8.99 -2.36
C ALA A 42 -14.71 -7.68 -1.68
N LEU A 43 -14.39 -6.54 -2.31
CA LEU A 43 -14.79 -5.22 -1.83
C LEU A 43 -16.30 -5.03 -1.86
N VAL A 44 -16.95 -5.43 -2.97
CA VAL A 44 -18.41 -5.37 -3.10
C VAL A 44 -19.11 -6.20 -2.01
N TYR A 45 -18.56 -7.36 -1.64
CA TYR A 45 -19.12 -8.21 -0.59
C TYR A 45 -18.93 -7.63 0.83
N SER A 46 -17.83 -6.92 1.08
CA SER A 46 -17.53 -6.31 2.38
C SER A 46 -18.41 -5.09 2.72
N ASP A 47 -18.96 -4.42 1.71
CA ASP A 47 -19.65 -3.13 1.83
C ASP A 47 -21.19 -3.22 1.76
N GLY A 48 -21.76 -4.40 2.07
CA GLY A 48 -23.21 -4.70 1.98
C GLY A 48 -24.18 -3.76 2.74
N SER A 49 -23.69 -2.69 3.38
CA SER A 49 -24.49 -1.63 4.02
C SER A 49 -24.20 -0.21 3.51
N LYS A 50 -23.13 0.04 2.73
CA LYS A 50 -22.76 1.36 2.20
C LYS A 50 -22.15 1.22 0.81
N GLY A 51 -23.00 1.18 -0.21
CA GLY A 51 -22.61 1.10 -1.63
C GLY A 51 -21.90 2.35 -2.16
N GLY A 52 -20.75 2.69 -1.60
CA GLY A 52 -19.85 3.71 -2.12
C GLY A 52 -18.62 3.03 -2.71
N ARG A 53 -18.30 3.36 -3.97
CA ARG A 53 -16.99 3.00 -4.55
C ARG A 53 -15.89 3.48 -3.60
N LEU A 54 -14.92 2.62 -3.27
CA LEU A 54 -13.76 3.05 -2.47
C LEU A 54 -13.16 4.32 -3.09
N PRO A 55 -12.77 5.32 -2.26
CA PRO A 55 -12.21 6.58 -2.76
C PRO A 55 -10.87 6.39 -3.48
N PHE A 56 -10.26 5.21 -3.38
CA PHE A 56 -8.99 4.85 -4.00
C PHE A 56 -9.11 3.55 -4.81
N ASP A 57 -8.16 3.37 -5.73
CA ASP A 57 -8.10 2.17 -6.56
C ASP A 57 -7.89 0.90 -5.69
N PRO A 58 -8.65 -0.20 -5.93
CA PRO A 58 -8.53 -1.44 -5.17
C PRO A 58 -7.12 -2.05 -5.18
N VAL A 59 -6.41 -1.94 -6.30
CA VAL A 59 -5.06 -2.49 -6.45
C VAL A 59 -4.07 -1.66 -5.62
N LEU A 60 -4.23 -0.34 -5.58
CA LEU A 60 -3.46 0.54 -4.69
C LEU A 60 -3.68 0.17 -3.22
N MET A 61 -4.93 -0.04 -2.81
CA MET A 61 -5.27 -0.47 -1.45
C MET A 61 -4.67 -1.82 -1.10
N PHE A 62 -4.69 -2.77 -2.03
CA PHE A 62 -4.06 -4.08 -1.86
C PHE A 62 -2.54 -3.99 -1.71
N ARG A 63 -1.87 -3.15 -2.50
CA ARG A 63 -0.44 -2.88 -2.34
C ARG A 63 -0.12 -2.31 -0.96
N ILE A 64 -0.95 -1.41 -0.43
CA ILE A 64 -0.80 -0.89 0.94
C ILE A 64 -0.94 -2.00 1.99
N LEU A 65 -1.88 -2.93 1.83
CA LEU A 65 -2.01 -4.10 2.71
C LEU A 65 -0.75 -4.97 2.69
N VAL A 66 -0.14 -5.16 1.52
CA VAL A 66 1.10 -5.92 1.39
C VAL A 66 2.23 -5.24 2.17
N ILE A 67 2.37 -3.91 2.09
CA ILE A 67 3.35 -3.15 2.90
C ILE A 67 3.10 -3.39 4.39
N GLN A 68 1.83 -3.31 4.82
CA GLN A 68 1.45 -3.52 6.22
C GLN A 68 1.84 -4.90 6.71
N MET A 69 1.55 -5.95 5.94
CA MET A 69 1.84 -7.34 6.30
C MET A 69 3.34 -7.64 6.32
N LEU A 70 4.10 -7.16 5.33
CA LEU A 70 5.54 -7.38 5.25
C LEU A 70 6.31 -6.69 6.38
N ASN A 71 5.82 -5.53 6.83
CA ASN A 71 6.50 -4.70 7.84
C ASN A 71 5.84 -4.75 9.22
N ASN A 72 4.81 -5.58 9.42
CA ASN A 72 3.99 -5.65 10.64
C ASN A 72 3.52 -4.27 11.12
N LEU A 73 3.12 -3.40 10.19
CA LEU A 73 2.79 -2.02 10.50
C LEU A 73 1.32 -1.89 10.93
N PRO A 74 1.04 -1.20 12.04
CA PRO A 74 -0.33 -0.82 12.34
C PRO A 74 -0.81 0.21 11.33
N LYS A 75 -2.12 0.20 11.09
CA LYS A 75 -2.83 1.07 10.13
C LYS A 75 -2.40 2.54 10.26
N GLU A 76 -2.44 3.06 11.48
CA GLU A 76 -2.08 4.44 11.83
C GLU A 76 -0.63 4.82 11.52
N ARG A 77 0.30 3.87 11.59
CA ARG A 77 1.71 4.11 11.25
C ARG A 77 1.96 4.01 9.75
N THR A 78 1.09 3.33 9.02
CA THR A 78 1.27 3.07 7.59
C THR A 78 1.18 4.35 6.78
N GLU A 79 0.20 5.21 7.07
CA GLU A 79 0.06 6.51 6.40
C GLU A 79 1.32 7.37 6.56
N TYR A 80 1.82 7.45 7.80
CA TYR A 80 3.05 8.19 8.08
C TYR A 80 4.24 7.63 7.31
N LEU A 81 4.43 6.31 7.30
CA LEU A 81 5.57 5.67 6.64
C LEU A 81 5.48 5.71 5.11
N ILE A 82 4.29 5.71 4.53
CA ILE A 82 4.13 5.92 3.08
C ILE A 82 4.62 7.33 2.72
N ASN A 83 4.33 8.35 3.53
CA ASN A 83 4.79 9.71 3.28
C ASN A 83 6.29 9.92 3.56
N ASP A 84 6.87 9.16 4.49
CA ASP A 84 8.28 9.32 4.90
C ASP A 84 9.24 8.47 4.07
N CYS A 85 8.77 7.32 3.55
CA CYS A 85 9.61 6.35 2.85
C CYS A 85 9.45 6.46 1.31
N LEU A 86 10.49 6.97 0.64
CA LEU A 86 10.55 7.06 -0.83
C LEU A 86 10.35 5.70 -1.52
N SER A 87 10.85 4.62 -0.92
CA SER A 87 10.64 3.25 -1.41
C SER A 87 9.16 2.86 -1.42
N PHE A 88 8.39 3.28 -0.41
CA PHE A 88 6.96 2.98 -0.34
C PHE A 88 6.16 3.81 -1.35
N MET A 89 6.49 5.10 -1.52
CA MET A 89 5.88 5.92 -2.56
C MET A 89 6.14 5.34 -3.95
N CYS A 90 7.39 4.95 -4.23
CA CYS A 90 7.77 4.34 -5.50
C CYS A 90 7.03 3.01 -5.73
N PHE A 91 6.95 2.15 -4.71
CA PHE A 91 6.20 0.89 -4.77
C PHE A 91 4.70 1.08 -5.02
N LEU A 92 4.11 2.13 -4.43
CA LEU A 92 2.70 2.47 -4.64
C LEU A 92 2.44 3.21 -5.96
N GLY A 93 3.49 3.63 -6.67
CA GLY A 93 3.36 4.48 -7.86
C GLY A 93 2.89 5.90 -7.54
N LEU A 94 3.13 6.38 -6.33
CA LEU A 94 2.77 7.72 -5.87
C LEU A 94 3.96 8.67 -6.08
N GLY A 95 3.70 9.82 -6.71
CA GLY A 95 4.60 10.96 -6.73
C GLY A 95 4.59 11.74 -5.42
N LEU A 96 5.58 12.61 -5.22
CA LEU A 96 5.74 13.44 -4.02
C LEU A 96 4.55 14.40 -3.75
N SER A 97 3.73 14.66 -4.77
CA SER A 97 2.54 15.54 -4.66
C SER A 97 1.23 14.75 -4.65
N ASP A 98 1.29 13.42 -4.77
CA ASP A 98 0.09 12.60 -4.80
C ASP A 98 -0.50 12.41 -3.40
N ARG A 99 -1.82 12.27 -3.34
CA ARG A 99 -2.52 12.05 -2.08
C ARG A 99 -2.33 10.62 -1.61
N VAL A 100 -1.74 10.46 -0.43
CA VAL A 100 -1.69 9.18 0.27
C VAL A 100 -3.08 8.86 0.83
N PRO A 101 -3.58 7.63 0.64
CA PRO A 101 -4.85 7.23 1.21
C PRO A 101 -4.87 7.31 2.72
N ASP A 102 -5.90 7.98 3.28
CA ASP A 102 -6.16 7.91 4.73
C ASP A 102 -6.48 6.46 5.07
N THR A 103 -5.59 5.87 5.86
CA THR A 103 -5.70 4.47 6.24
C THR A 103 -6.91 4.20 7.12
N LYS A 104 -7.58 5.22 7.70
CA LYS A 104 -8.84 5.02 8.44
C LYS A 104 -9.92 4.33 7.60
N HIS A 105 -9.93 4.55 6.29
CA HIS A 105 -10.88 3.92 5.36
C HIS A 105 -10.33 2.71 4.59
N SER A 106 -9.12 2.23 4.90
CA SER A 106 -8.55 1.09 4.16
C SER A 106 -9.29 -0.22 4.43
N LEU A 107 -9.28 -1.09 3.41
CA LEU A 107 -9.66 -2.50 3.45
C LEU A 107 -9.41 -3.11 4.83
N ALA A 108 -10.47 -3.53 5.50
CA ALA A 108 -10.34 -4.39 6.66
C ALA A 108 -10.16 -5.82 6.15
N VAL A 109 -9.06 -6.48 6.54
CA VAL A 109 -9.03 -7.93 6.48
C VAL A 109 -10.13 -8.39 7.44
N ALA A 110 -11.20 -8.98 6.90
CA ALA A 110 -12.20 -9.63 7.73
C ALA A 110 -11.44 -10.62 8.62
N ARG A 111 -11.41 -10.34 9.92
CA ARG A 111 -10.95 -11.34 10.89
C ARG A 111 -11.82 -12.56 10.62
N THR A 112 -11.20 -13.68 10.26
CA THR A 112 -11.91 -14.94 10.12
C THR A 112 -12.74 -15.13 11.39
N PRO A 113 -14.05 -15.41 11.28
CA PRO A 113 -14.82 -15.76 12.47
C PRO A 113 -14.13 -16.98 13.09
N ASP A 114 -13.77 -16.84 14.36
CA ASP A 114 -13.12 -17.88 15.14
C ASP A 114 -14.01 -19.15 15.07
N PRO A 115 -13.56 -20.28 14.50
CA PRO A 115 -14.41 -21.45 14.32
C PRO A 115 -14.57 -22.28 15.61
N GLY A 116 -14.31 -21.72 16.80
CA GLY A 116 -14.27 -22.50 18.03
C GLY A 116 -14.70 -21.73 19.27
N GLY A 117 -15.98 -21.82 19.59
CA GLY A 117 -16.54 -21.29 20.84
C GLY A 117 -17.84 -21.97 21.24
N CYS A 118 -17.91 -23.30 21.14
CA CYS A 118 -18.94 -24.06 21.86
C CYS A 118 -18.44 -24.32 23.28
N HIS A 119 -19.02 -23.63 24.25
CA HIS A 119 -19.08 -24.07 25.64
C HIS A 119 -20.44 -23.70 26.23
#